data_AF-A0A5R9BBX1-F1
#
_entry.id   AF-A0A5R9BBX1-F1
#
_cell.length_a   1.000
_cell.length_b   1.000
_cell.length_c   1.000
_cell.angle_alpha   90.00
_cell.angle_beta   90.00
_cell.angle_gamma   90.00
#
_symmetry.space_group_name_H-M   'P 1'
#
loop_
_entity.id
_entity.type
_entity.pdbx_description
1 polymer ?
#
loop_
_entity_poly.entity_id
_entity_poly.type
_entity_poly.pdbx_seq_one_letter_code
_entity_poly.pdbx_strand_id
1 'polypeptide(L)' 'MAEVEDNDAPDSCWAVMDGAVYDLTAWIDEHPGGGARIEQLCGTDASEAFDAQHGGQENPEEQLSEFEIGVLSD' A
#
# COMPACT_ATOMS: atom_id res chain seq x y z
N MET A 1 13.04 -2.97 2.65
CA MET A 1 12.64 -2.86 1.23
C MET A 1 12.71 -4.19 0.48
N ALA A 2 13.77 -4.99 0.59
CA ALA A 2 13.91 -6.22 -0.20
C ALA A 2 12.65 -7.14 -0.19
N GLU A 3 12.07 -7.42 0.98
CA GLU A 3 10.84 -8.22 1.04
C GLU A 3 9.63 -7.53 0.40
N VAL A 4 9.56 -6.20 0.44
CA VAL A 4 8.51 -5.44 -0.26
C VAL A 4 8.72 -5.57 -1.76
N GLU A 5 9.94 -5.35 -2.25
CA GLU A 5 10.31 -5.45 -3.68
C GLU A 5 10.07 -6.85 -4.27
N ASP A 6 10.17 -7.92 -3.47
CA ASP A 6 9.84 -9.29 -3.88
C ASP A 6 8.31 -9.56 -3.98
N ASN A 7 7.49 -8.66 -3.44
CA ASN A 7 6.03 -8.69 -3.46
C ASN A 7 5.47 -7.58 -4.38
N ASP A 8 5.87 -7.64 -5.66
CA ASP A 8 5.60 -6.65 -6.70
C ASP A 8 4.49 -7.03 -7.70
N ALA A 9 3.68 -8.06 -7.38
CA ALA A 9 2.68 -8.62 -8.28
C ALA A 9 1.25 -8.54 -7.70
N PRO A 10 0.18 -8.50 -8.53
CA PRO A 10 -1.18 -8.41 -8.02
C PRO A 10 -1.62 -9.57 -7.11
N ASP A 11 -1.02 -10.76 -7.24
CA ASP A 11 -1.28 -11.91 -6.38
C ASP A 11 -0.38 -11.97 -5.13
N SER A 12 0.55 -11.02 -4.99
CA SER A 12 1.45 -10.83 -3.85
C SER A 12 1.91 -9.37 -3.85
N CYS A 13 1.06 -8.45 -3.38
CA CYS A 13 1.25 -7.00 -3.55
C CYS A 13 1.51 -6.31 -2.23
N TRP A 14 2.75 -5.94 -1.95
CA TRP A 14 3.10 -5.17 -0.76
C TRP A 14 3.50 -3.74 -1.12
N ALA A 15 3.21 -2.78 -0.25
CA ALA A 15 3.66 -1.40 -0.42
C ALA A 15 3.96 -0.75 0.93
N VAL A 16 4.83 0.26 0.90
CA VAL A 16 5.13 1.08 2.09
C VAL A 16 4.33 2.38 2.04
N MET A 17 3.74 2.77 3.16
CA MET A 17 3.17 4.10 3.36
C MET A 17 3.64 4.63 4.72
N ASP A 18 4.39 5.73 4.71
CA ASP A 18 4.98 6.37 5.89
C ASP A 18 5.76 5.40 6.81
N GLY A 19 6.49 4.47 6.18
CA GLY A 19 7.30 3.48 6.87
C GLY A 19 6.52 2.26 7.41
N ALA A 20 5.19 2.24 7.33
CA ALA A 20 4.39 1.03 7.56
C ALA A 20 4.29 0.21 6.26
N VAL A 21 4.33 -1.11 6.40
CA VAL A 21 4.25 -2.06 5.29
C VAL A 21 2.87 -2.71 5.29
N TYR A 22 2.22 -2.71 4.13
CA TYR A 22 0.87 -3.24 3.95
C TYR A 22 0.84 -4.34 2.90
N ASP A 23 0.12 -5.42 3.18
CA ASP A 23 -0.26 -6.43 2.19
C ASP A 23 -1.57 -6.02 1.52
N LEU A 24 -1.46 -5.41 0.34
CA LEU A 24 -2.58 -4.84 -0.40
C LEU A 24 -3.25 -5.86 -1.35
N THR A 25 -2.85 -7.13 -1.30
CA THR A 25 -3.32 -8.15 -2.25
C THR A 25 -4.86 -8.24 -2.30
N ALA A 26 -5.51 -8.28 -1.13
CA ALA A 26 -6.98 -8.27 -1.06
C ALA A 26 -7.57 -6.87 -1.34
N TRP A 27 -6.83 -5.82 -1.00
CA TRP A 27 -7.28 -4.44 -1.15
C TRP A 27 -7.41 -3.98 -2.61
N ILE A 28 -6.73 -4.63 -3.56
CA ILE A 28 -6.83 -4.33 -4.99
C ILE A 28 -8.28 -4.27 -5.47
N ASP A 29 -9.10 -5.26 -5.11
CA ASP A 29 -10.50 -5.33 -5.55
C ASP A 29 -11.45 -4.44 -4.74
N GLU A 30 -11.02 -4.01 -3.55
CA GLU A 30 -11.82 -3.23 -2.61
C GLU A 30 -11.57 -1.71 -2.73
N HIS A 31 -10.45 -1.33 -3.34
CA HIS A 31 -10.03 0.06 -3.43
C HIS A 31 -11.03 0.93 -4.23
N PRO A 32 -11.64 1.97 -3.62
CA PRO A 32 -12.64 2.82 -4.29
C PRO A 32 -12.12 3.58 -5.51
N GLY A 33 -10.81 3.88 -5.55
CA GLY A 33 -10.14 4.52 -6.69
C GLY A 33 -9.82 3.57 -7.86
N GLY A 34 -10.13 2.28 -7.70
CA GLY A 34 -9.89 1.19 -8.64
C GLY A 34 -8.57 0.46 -8.39
N GLY A 35 -8.60 -0.87 -8.57
CA GLY A 35 -7.47 -1.77 -8.30
C GLY A 35 -6.21 -1.49 -9.13
N ALA A 36 -6.37 -1.04 -10.38
CA ALA A 36 -5.23 -0.68 -11.24
C ALA A 36 -4.33 0.42 -10.64
N ARG A 37 -4.82 1.23 -9.69
CA ARG A 37 -4.00 2.19 -8.94
C ARG A 37 -3.09 1.50 -7.91
N ILE A 38 -3.59 0.44 -7.28
CA ILE A 38 -2.87 -0.35 -6.29
C ILE A 38 -1.84 -1.25 -6.97
N GLU A 39 -2.21 -1.89 -8.09
CA GLU A 39 -1.29 -2.74 -8.87
C GLU A 39 0.00 -1.99 -9.29
N GLN A 40 -0.07 -0.68 -9.51
CA GLN A 40 1.09 0.15 -9.86
C GLN A 40 2.02 0.45 -8.68
N LEU A 41 1.59 0.15 -7.45
CA LEU A 41 2.30 0.45 -6.21
C LEU A 41 2.93 -0.80 -5.57
N CYS A 42 2.60 -2.00 -6.07
CA CYS A 42 3.18 -3.25 -5.57
C CYS A 42 4.71 -3.18 -5.67
N GLY A 43 5.39 -3.57 -4.60
CA GLY A 43 6.85 -3.56 -4.50
C GLY A 43 7.47 -2.19 -4.24
N THR A 44 6.68 -1.14 -3.99
CA THR A 44 7.18 0.23 -3.91
C THR A 44 7.01 0.89 -2.54
N ASP A 45 7.78 1.94 -2.30
CA ASP A 45 7.40 2.97 -1.34
C ASP A 45 6.37 3.91 -1.99
N ALA A 46 5.11 3.77 -1.57
CA ALA A 46 3.97 4.46 -2.11
C ALA A 46 3.61 5.73 -1.33
N SER A 47 4.42 6.15 -0.35
CA SER A 47 4.10 7.24 0.58
C SER A 47 3.74 8.54 -0.14
N GLU A 48 4.56 8.97 -1.12
CA GLU A 48 4.28 10.20 -1.88
C GLU A 48 3.02 10.07 -2.76
N ALA A 49 2.79 8.91 -3.36
CA ALA A 49 1.63 8.67 -4.21
C ALA A 49 0.32 8.65 -3.39
N PHE A 50 0.39 8.06 -2.19
CA PHE A 50 -0.71 8.03 -1.23
C PHE A 50 -1.03 9.43 -0.72
N ASP A 51 -0.05 10.19 -0.22
CA ASP A 51 -0.25 11.55 0.28
C ASP A 51 -0.78 12.49 -0.82
N ALA A 52 -0.25 12.40 -2.04
CA ALA A 52 -0.73 13.24 -3.16
C ALA A 52 -2.21 13.02 -3.50
N GLN A 53 -2.74 11.81 -3.26
CA GLN A 53 -4.12 11.45 -3.59
C GLN A 53 -5.07 11.58 -2.38
N HIS A 54 -4.56 11.35 -1.17
CA HIS A 54 -5.36 11.22 0.05
C HIS A 54 -5.02 12.22 1.16
N GLY A 55 -3.95 13.01 1.03
CA GLY A 55 -3.56 14.05 1.96
C GLY A 55 -4.65 15.11 2.13
N GLY A 56 -5.35 15.07 3.27
CA GLY A 56 -6.49 15.93 3.57
C GLY A 56 -7.85 15.20 3.63
N GLN A 57 -7.89 13.90 3.35
CA GLN A 57 -8.99 13.05 3.80
C GLN A 57 -8.85 12.79 5.31
N GLU A 58 -9.97 12.57 6.01
CA GLU A 58 -9.94 12.51 7.47
C GLU A 58 -9.14 11.30 7.97
N ASN A 59 -9.36 10.09 7.43
CA ASN A 59 -8.62 8.87 7.81
C ASN A 59 -8.51 7.84 6.66
N PRO A 60 -7.79 8.15 5.56
CA PRO A 60 -7.64 7.22 4.45
C PRO A 60 -6.89 5.94 4.85
N GLU A 61 -5.99 5.99 5.85
CA GLU A 61 -5.27 4.82 6.37
C GLU A 61 -6.13 3.91 7.26
N GLU A 62 -7.29 4.36 7.77
CA GLU A 62 -8.12 3.55 8.68
C GLU A 62 -8.57 2.24 8.01
N GLN A 63 -8.93 2.31 6.73
CA GLN A 63 -9.27 1.14 5.91
C GLN A 63 -8.07 0.21 5.67
N LEU A 64 -6.84 0.73 5.79
CA LEU A 64 -5.63 -0.04 5.58
C LEU A 64 -5.12 -0.76 6.83
N SER A 65 -5.66 -0.42 8.00
CA SER A 65 -5.18 -0.94 9.28
C SER A 65 -5.23 -2.48 9.40
N GLU A 66 -6.16 -3.14 8.70
CA GLU A 66 -6.25 -4.61 8.68
C GLU A 66 -5.22 -5.28 7.75
N PHE A 67 -4.63 -4.50 6.84
CA PHE A 67 -3.63 -4.96 5.87
C PHE A 67 -2.19 -4.68 6.32
N GLU A 68 -1.98 -3.97 7.44
CA GLU A 68 -0.65 -3.69 7.97
C GLU A 68 0.03 -4.99 8.44
N ILE A 69 1.23 -5.26 7.91
CA ILE A 69 2.02 -6.46 8.24
C ILE A 69 3.30 -6.13 9.03
N GLY A 70 3.61 -4.84 9.20
CA GLY A 70 4.73 -4.40 10.03
C GLY A 70 5.23 -3.01 9.65
N VAL A 71 6.43 -2.68 10.14
CA VAL A 71 7.12 -1.43 9.84
C VAL A 71 8.45 -1.72 9.16
N LEU A 72 8.84 -0.84 8.25
CA LEU A 72 10.13 -0.89 7.58
C LEU A 72 11.23 -0.63 8.62
N SER A 73 12.12 -1.60 8.82
CA SER A 73 13.33 -1.43 9.62
C SER A 73 14.54 -1.16 8.73
N ASP A 74 15.49 -0.37 9.24
CA ASP A 74 16.81 -0.15 8.63
C ASP A 74 17.61 -1.46 8.40
#